data_AF-A0A640L752-F1
#
_entry.id   AF-A0A640L752-F1
#
_cell.length_a   1.000
_cell.length_b   1.000
_cell.length_c   1.000
_cell.angle_alpha   90.00
_cell.angle_beta   90.00
_cell.angle_gamma   90.00
#
_symmetry.space_group_name_H-M   'P 1'
#
loop_
_entity.id
_entity.type
_entity.pdbx_description
1 polymer ?
#
loop_
_entity_poly.entity_id
_entity_poly.type
_entity_poly.pdbx_seq_one_letter_code
_entity_poly.pdbx_strand_id
1 'polypeptide(L)'
;MIRAVLFDLDGTLLDRRQSLEQFIYDQYNRFASYLMNIEKSEYCSRFLALDNNGYTWKDKVYATLLSEYNITTLTSEQLLHDYITNFQHYCIPF
;
A
#
# COMPACT_ATOMS: atom_id res chain seq x y z
N MET A 1 -8.47 -36.23 -2.17
CA MET A 1 -7.11 -35.82 -1.80
C MET A 1 -6.84 -34.50 -2.51
N ILE A 2 -6.95 -33.37 -1.81
CA ILE A 2 -6.76 -32.04 -2.43
C ILE A 2 -5.26 -31.77 -2.51
N ARG A 3 -4.73 -31.63 -3.73
CA ARG A 3 -3.39 -31.11 -3.99
C ARG A 3 -3.52 -29.59 -4.02
N ALA A 4 -3.22 -28.92 -2.92
CA ALA A 4 -3.12 -27.47 -2.94
C ALA A 4 -1.86 -27.09 -3.73
N VAL A 5 -2.05 -26.47 -4.88
CA VAL A 5 -0.97 -25.84 -5.63
C VAL A 5 -0.87 -24.42 -5.10
N LEU A 6 0.26 -24.07 -4.49
CA LEU A 6 0.56 -22.69 -4.10
C LEU A 6 1.08 -21.97 -5.35
N PHE A 7 0.17 -21.36 -6.11
CA PHE A 7 0.56 -20.41 -7.16
C PHE A 7 0.81 -19.05 -6.50
N ASP A 8 1.95 -18.44 -6.81
CA ASP A 8 2.12 -17.01 -6.60
C ASP A 8 1.25 -16.29 -7.62
N LEU A 9 0.05 -15.87 -7.17
CA LEU A 9 -0.97 -15.21 -8.01
C LEU A 9 -0.60 -13.74 -8.30
N ASP A 10 0.35 -13.19 -7.54
CA ASP A 10 0.86 -11.84 -7.68
C ASP A 10 1.68 -11.73 -8.99
N GLY A 11 1.05 -11.16 -10.03
CA GLY A 11 1.67 -10.98 -11.35
C GLY A 11 1.33 -12.06 -12.39
N THR A 12 0.52 -13.08 -12.05
CA THR A 12 0.02 -14.08 -13.03
C THR A 12 -1.49 -14.00 -13.27
N LEU A 13 -2.28 -13.52 -12.29
CA LEU A 13 -3.74 -13.37 -12.41
C LEU A 13 -4.27 -12.00 -11.95
N LEU A 14 -3.47 -11.22 -11.22
CA LEU A 14 -3.85 -9.91 -10.70
C LEU A 14 -2.86 -8.85 -11.15
N ASP A 15 -3.36 -7.74 -11.69
CA ASP A 15 -2.55 -6.53 -11.90
C ASP A 15 -2.28 -5.88 -10.54
N ARG A 16 -1.33 -6.48 -9.82
CA ARG A 16 -0.92 -6.06 -8.48
C ARG A 16 -0.47 -4.60 -8.49
N ARG A 17 0.22 -4.18 -9.55
CA ARG A 17 0.73 -2.81 -9.65
C ARG A 17 -0.42 -1.82 -9.73
N GLN A 18 -1.36 -2.02 -10.65
CA GLN A 18 -2.51 -1.14 -10.79
C GLN A 18 -3.40 -1.20 -9.54
N SER A 19 -3.58 -2.38 -8.94
CA SER A 19 -4.30 -2.56 -7.68
C SER A 19 -3.68 -1.73 -6.55
N LEU A 20 -2.35 -1.76 -6.43
CA LEU A 20 -1.61 -1.02 -5.41
C LEU A 20 -1.62 0.50 -5.66
N GLU A 21 -1.50 0.91 -6.92
CA GLU A 21 -1.61 2.32 -7.34
C GLU A 21 -2.99 2.89 -7.00
N GLN A 22 -4.09 2.17 -7.30
CA GLN A 22 -5.43 2.62 -6.93
C GLN A 22 -5.63 2.62 -5.42
N PHE A 23 -5.21 1.56 -4.73
CA PHE A 23 -5.33 1.47 -3.28
C PHE A 23 -4.64 2.64 -2.57
N ILE A 24 -3.38 2.94 -2.92
CA ILE A 24 -2.61 3.98 -2.20
C ILE A 24 -3.19 5.37 -2.46
N TYR A 25 -3.73 5.60 -3.67
CA TYR A 25 -4.41 6.84 -4.01
C TYR A 25 -5.65 7.05 -3.13
N ASP A 26 -6.41 6.00 -2.88
CA ASP A 26 -7.59 6.08 -2.02
C ASP A 26 -7.26 6.08 -0.52
N GLN A 27 -6.24 5.34 -0.10
CA GLN A 27 -5.74 5.40 1.27
C GLN A 27 -5.33 6.84 1.61
N TYR A 28 -4.59 7.51 0.73
CA TYR A 28 -4.26 8.91 0.94
C TYR A 28 -5.51 9.78 1.17
N ASN A 29 -6.58 9.58 0.39
CA ASN A 29 -7.83 10.32 0.57
C ASN A 29 -8.46 10.07 1.95
N ARG A 30 -8.47 8.82 2.43
CA ARG A 30 -9.01 8.46 3.75
C ARG A 30 -8.24 9.14 4.89
N PHE A 31 -6.94 9.35 4.71
CA PHE A 31 -6.05 9.95 5.70
C PHE A 31 -5.62 11.39 5.37
N ALA A 32 -6.28 12.06 4.41
CA ALA A 32 -5.84 13.35 3.88
C ALA A 32 -5.72 14.44 4.95
N SER A 33 -6.57 14.41 5.99
CA SER A 33 -6.49 15.33 7.14
C SER A 33 -5.18 15.26 7.90
N TYR A 34 -4.49 14.12 7.85
CA TYR A 34 -3.21 13.89 8.51
C TYR A 34 -2.01 14.05 7.55
N LEU A 35 -2.27 13.96 6.24
CA LEU A 35 -1.25 14.00 5.18
C LEU A 35 -1.25 15.33 4.40
N MET A 36 -2.04 16.32 4.83
CA MET A 36 -2.30 17.58 4.10
C MET A 36 -1.05 18.39 3.69
N ASN A 37 0.10 18.14 4.34
CA ASN A 37 1.35 18.83 4.06
C ASN A 37 2.17 18.18 2.94
N ILE A 38 1.69 17.08 2.36
CA ILE A 38 2.40 16.29 1.34
C ILE A 38 1.53 16.23 0.11
N GLU A 39 2.11 16.45 -1.06
CA GLU A 39 1.35 16.28 -2.30
C GLU A 39 0.97 14.82 -2.50
N LYS A 40 -0.28 14.57 -2.88
CA LYS A 40 -0.82 13.21 -3.02
C LYS A 40 0.01 12.36 -3.97
N SER A 41 0.39 12.91 -5.12
CA SER A 41 1.23 12.23 -6.11
C SER A 41 2.61 11.91 -5.56
N GLU A 42 3.17 12.80 -4.73
CA GLU A 42 4.47 12.59 -4.09
C GLU A 42 4.40 11.42 -3.09
N TYR A 43 3.42 11.44 -2.18
CA TYR A 43 3.19 10.37 -1.22
C TYR A 43 3.02 9.01 -1.91
N CYS A 44 2.16 8.95 -2.92
CA CYS A 44 1.89 7.71 -3.66
C CYS A 44 3.14 7.22 -4.41
N SER A 45 3.86 8.12 -5.10
CA SER A 45 5.10 7.75 -5.80
C SER A 45 6.17 7.26 -4.82
N ARG A 46 6.29 7.88 -3.65
CA ARG A 46 7.27 7.49 -2.64
C ARG A 46 6.94 6.12 -2.04
N PHE A 47 5.67 5.88 -1.74
CA PHE A 47 5.19 4.58 -1.27
C PHE A 47 5.53 3.46 -2.26
N LEU A 48 5.24 3.64 -3.55
CA LEU A 48 5.51 2.61 -4.57
C LEU A 48 7.01 2.33 -4.74
N ALA A 49 7.85 3.37 -4.61
CA ALA A 49 9.30 3.20 -4.63
C ALA A 49 9.81 2.39 -3.42
N LEU A 50 9.26 2.63 -2.23
CA LEU A 50 9.61 1.91 -1.01
C LEU A 50 9.08 0.47 -0.99
N ASP A 51 7.89 0.23 -1.55
CA ASP A 51 7.30 -1.10 -1.71
C ASP A 51 8.22 -2.05 -2.49
N ASN A 52 9.03 -1.50 -3.40
CA ASN A 52 10.00 -2.23 -4.21
C ASN A 52 9.34 -3.44 -4.88
N ASN A 53 8.23 -3.22 -5.59
CA ASN A 53 7.46 -4.28 -6.25
C ASN A 53 7.09 -5.46 -5.31
N GLY A 54 6.74 -5.16 -4.06
CA GLY A 54 6.39 -6.12 -3.03
C GLY A 54 7.55 -6.76 -2.27
N TYR A 55 8.81 -6.45 -2.58
CA TYR A 55 9.97 -6.97 -1.82
C TYR A 55 10.11 -6.34 -0.44
N THR A 56 9.49 -5.18 -0.22
CA THR A 56 9.46 -4.52 1.10
C THR A 56 8.09 -4.68 1.72
N TRP A 57 8.06 -5.23 2.93
CA TRP A 57 6.79 -5.38 3.65
C TRP A 57 6.24 -4.03 4.12
N LYS A 58 4.91 -3.93 4.19
CA LYS A 58 4.20 -2.65 4.35
C LYS A 58 4.45 -1.99 5.70
N ASP A 59 4.76 -2.77 6.74
CA ASP A 59 5.22 -2.25 8.03
C ASP A 59 6.43 -1.31 7.88
N LYS A 60 7.45 -1.74 7.15
CA LYS A 60 8.66 -0.96 6.85
C LYS A 60 8.36 0.20 5.93
N VAL A 61 7.56 -0.02 4.88
CA VAL A 61 7.17 1.05 3.94
C VAL A 61 6.51 2.21 4.69
N TYR A 62 5.50 1.92 5.51
CA TYR A 62 4.78 2.95 6.26
C TYR A 62 5.66 3.59 7.34
N ALA A 63 6.46 2.81 8.07
CA ALA A 63 7.37 3.37 9.06
C ALA A 63 8.39 4.34 8.43
N THR A 64 8.95 3.98 7.26
CA THR A 64 9.85 4.85 6.51
C THR A 64 9.14 6.12 6.02
N LEU A 65 7.94 6.02 5.44
CA LEU A 65 7.18 7.19 4.99
C LEU A 65 6.90 8.17 6.13
N LEU A 66 6.38 7.68 7.25
CA LEU A 66 6.07 8.54 8.39
C LEU A 66 7.32 9.22 8.95
N SER A 67 8.45 8.49 8.98
CA SER A 67 9.73 9.04 9.39
C SER A 67 10.27 10.10 8.43
N GLU A 68 10.20 9.88 7.12
CA GLU A 68 10.72 10.81 6.10
C GLU A 68 9.95 12.13 6.10
N TYR A 69 8.63 12.06 6.27
CA TYR A 69 7.77 13.23 6.29
C TYR A 69 7.54 13.81 7.69
N ASN A 70 8.21 13.28 8.71
CA ASN A 70 8.06 13.69 10.11
C ASN A 70 6.59 13.69 10.59
N ILE A 71 5.79 12.73 10.12
CA ILE A 71 4.38 12.60 10.51
C ILE A 71 4.31 11.91 11.86
N THR A 72 3.82 12.62 12.87
CA THR A 72 3.62 12.10 14.23
C THR A 72 2.15 11.90 14.60
N THR A 73 1.24 12.40 13.76
CA THR A 73 -0.22 12.31 13.97
C THR A 73 -0.83 10.99 13.48
N LEU A 74 -0.04 10.17 12.78
CA LEU A 74 -0.41 8.83 12.32
C LEU A 74 0.64 7.83 12.75
N THR A 75 0.20 6.59 12.98
CA THR A 75 1.10 5.46 13.22
C THR A 75 1.14 4.52 12.02
N SER A 76 2.25 3.79 11.89
CA SER A 76 2.43 2.82 10.80
C SER A 76 1.39 1.69 10.88
N GLU A 77 0.96 1.35 12.09
CA GLU A 77 -0.05 0.33 12.37
C GLU A 77 -1.43 0.75 11.87
N GLN A 78 -1.79 2.04 11.95
CA GLN A 78 -3.07 2.53 11.41
C GLN A 78 -3.11 2.38 9.89
N LEU A 79 -2.03 2.76 9.21
CA LEU A 79 -1.90 2.62 7.75
C LEU A 79 -1.83 1.15 7.32
N LEU A 80 -1.12 0.33 8.09
CA LEU A 80 -1.03 -1.11 7.85
C LEU A 80 -2.38 -1.81 8.07
N HIS A 81 -3.13 -1.41 9.09
CA HIS A 81 -4.46 -1.94 9.34
C HIS A 81 -5.41 -1.59 8.19
N ASP A 82 -5.40 -0.34 7.71
CA ASP A 82 -6.17 0.06 6.52
C ASP A 82 -5.78 -0.76 5.28
N TYR A 83 -4.48 -1.03 5.09
CA TYR A 83 -4.02 -1.91 4.00
C TYR A 83 -4.61 -3.32 4.10
N ILE A 84 -4.46 -3.97 5.26
CA ILE A 84 -4.92 -5.35 5.44
C ILE A 84 -6.44 -5.46 5.29
N THR A 85 -7.19 -4.43 5.70
CA THR A 85 -8.66 -4.43 5.67
C THR A 85 -9.25 -4.03 4.32
N ASN A 86 -8.61 -3.10 3.60
CA ASN A 86 -9.21 -2.50 2.40
C ASN A 86 -8.55 -2.90 1.08
N PHE A 87 -7.32 -3.41 1.06
CA PHE A 87 -6.59 -3.71 -0.19
C PHE A 87 -7.33 -4.69 -1.10
N GLN A 88 -8.04 -5.67 -0.53
CA GLN A 88 -8.82 -6.66 -1.29
C GLN A 88 -9.88 -6.05 -2.22
N HIS A 89 -10.38 -4.84 -1.91
CA HIS A 89 -11.38 -4.15 -2.73
C HIS A 89 -10.79 -3.51 -4.00
N TYR A 90 -9.46 -3.47 -4.09
CA TYR A 90 -8.71 -2.85 -5.19
C TYR A 90 -8.02 -3.89 -6.07
N CYS A 91 -8.18 -5.18 -5.79
CA CYS A 91 -7.58 -6.24 -6.59
C CYS A 91 -8.22 -6.29 -7.99
N ILE A 92 -7.44 -5.93 -9.02
CA ILE A 92 -7.86 -5.94 -10.42
C ILE A 92 -7.34 -7.25 -11.06
N PRO A 93 -8.22 -8.08 -11.66
CA PRO A 93 -7.80 -9.25 -12.43
C PRO A 93 -7.18 -8.84 -13.77
N PHE A 94 -6.20 -9.62 -14.24
CA PHE A 94 -5.65 -9.52 -15.60
C PHE A 94 -6.60 -10.06 -16.67
#